data_AF-A0A5E9ACZ3-F1
#
_entry.id   AF-A0A5E9ACZ3-F1
#
_cell.length_a   1.000
_cell.length_b   1.000
_cell.length_c   1.000
_cell.angle_alpha   90.00
_cell.angle_beta   90.00
_cell.angle_gamma   90.00
#
_symmetry.space_group_name_H-M   'P 1'
#
loop_
_entity.id
_entity.type
_entity.pdbx_description
1 polymer ?
#
loop_
_entity_poly.entity_id
_entity_poly.type
_entity_poly.pdbx_seq_one_letter_code
_entity_poly.pdbx_strand_id
1 'polypeptide(L)'
;MERVSDSTLKRSRKPPGPGPMTTIADVARHAGVSVATVSHVMNHTRHVEPETAERVRAAIAALRYSPNSVARSLRRGETKTIGLLLPDNSNPFFASVARQIEDAGFVSGYTVILCNSDGNAEKEERYLSVLMAKQIDGLIFAGSSDHARVFARLLPSVPAVLLDREIQSVNVDSVLVDHDHGGYLAGRHLAGLGHEKIGVIGGPRDSSSSPARLRGFARALEEAGLELPASSVVDSDYHFAGGRLAMEQLMAQAPGITAVFACNDLMAMGAVTALRSRGLRVPDDISMVGFDDIPYAVTTWPPLTTIAPPLACRPSPPRGGRLRFTPPAAWRPSPACRTGRAARRGRRAGRAPHRGRWPGAGRGHSAARKNPRWQSRRNRTA
;
A
#
# COMPACT_ATOMS: atom_id res chain seq x y z
N MET A 1 -10.10 14.64 76.61
CA MET A 1 -9.72 15.72 75.69
C MET A 1 -8.86 15.07 74.61
N GLU A 2 -9.20 14.99 73.34
CA GLU A 2 -10.17 15.73 72.53
C GLU A 2 -10.44 14.88 71.28
N ARG A 3 -11.72 14.69 70.92
CA ARG A 3 -12.12 14.02 69.69
C ARG A 3 -12.18 15.07 68.59
N VAL A 4 -11.53 14.84 67.46
CA VAL A 4 -11.83 15.56 66.22
C VAL A 4 -12.35 14.56 65.20
N SER A 5 -13.65 14.69 64.94
CA SER A 5 -14.42 14.08 63.87
C SER A 5 -14.03 14.67 62.52
N ASP A 6 -13.64 13.83 61.56
CA ASP A 6 -13.57 14.23 60.15
C ASP A 6 -14.60 13.44 59.33
N SER A 7 -15.81 13.97 59.31
CA SER A 7 -16.92 13.51 58.48
C SER A 7 -17.04 14.41 57.26
N THR A 8 -16.25 14.15 56.22
CA THR A 8 -16.55 14.70 54.89
C THR A 8 -16.11 13.75 53.78
N LEU A 9 -16.92 12.73 53.50
CA LEU A 9 -16.88 12.02 52.22
C LEU A 9 -17.12 13.04 51.09
N LYS A 10 -16.05 13.47 50.43
CA LYS A 10 -16.10 14.18 49.14
C LYS A 10 -16.81 13.27 48.13
N ARG A 11 -18.08 13.56 47.85
CA ARG A 11 -18.77 13.08 46.63
C ARG A 11 -17.94 13.54 45.43
N SER A 12 -17.30 12.60 44.74
CA SER A 12 -16.63 12.91 43.48
C SER A 12 -17.67 13.35 42.45
N ARG A 13 -17.49 14.56 41.90
CA ARG A 13 -18.30 15.03 40.77
C ARG A 13 -17.91 14.19 39.55
N LYS A 14 -18.88 13.43 39.03
CA LYS A 14 -18.79 12.75 37.73
C LYS A 14 -18.36 13.80 36.67
N PRO A 15 -17.39 13.50 35.79
CA PRO A 15 -17.00 14.43 34.73
C PRO A 15 -18.22 14.75 33.86
N PRO A 16 -18.37 16.00 33.37
CA PRO A 16 -19.48 16.34 32.49
C PRO A 16 -19.44 15.42 31.27
N GLY A 17 -20.54 14.72 31.01
CA GLY A 17 -20.71 13.94 29.79
C GLY A 17 -20.59 14.85 28.56
N PRO A 18 -20.32 14.28 27.36
CA PRO A 18 -20.25 15.09 26.14
C PRO A 18 -21.55 15.89 25.99
N GLY A 19 -21.44 17.22 25.99
CA GLY A 19 -22.58 18.12 25.79
C GLY A 19 -23.28 17.84 24.45
N PRO A 20 -24.55 18.26 24.28
CA PRO A 20 -25.29 17.98 23.05
C PRO A 20 -24.50 18.46 21.83
N MET A 21 -24.19 17.54 20.91
CA MET A 21 -23.47 17.87 19.68
C MET A 21 -24.31 18.86 18.88
N THR A 22 -23.78 20.06 18.65
CA THR A 22 -24.37 21.06 17.76
C THR A 22 -24.69 20.41 16.41
N THR A 23 -25.95 20.47 15.99
CA THR A 23 -26.40 19.87 14.73
C THR A 23 -26.55 20.91 13.63
N ILE A 24 -26.68 20.48 12.37
CA ILE A 24 -26.96 21.38 11.24
C ILE A 24 -28.29 22.14 11.43
N ALA A 25 -29.24 21.57 12.20
CA ALA A 25 -30.50 22.20 12.53
C ALA A 25 -30.32 23.37 13.51
N ASP A 26 -29.34 23.30 14.41
CA ASP A 26 -29.03 24.38 15.34
C ASP A 26 -28.35 25.55 14.62
N VAL A 27 -27.48 25.27 13.64
CA VAL A 27 -26.92 26.29 12.73
C VAL A 27 -28.02 26.97 11.91
N ALA A 28 -28.94 26.19 11.34
CA ALA A 28 -30.06 26.72 10.55
C ALA A 28 -30.94 27.65 11.40
N ARG A 29 -31.23 27.27 12.65
CA ARG A 29 -32.00 28.08 13.60
C ARG A 29 -31.26 29.36 13.98
N HIS A 30 -29.96 29.29 14.26
CA HIS A 30 -29.15 30.44 14.65
C HIS A 30 -28.95 31.43 13.48
N ALA A 31 -28.81 30.92 12.27
CA ALA A 31 -28.70 31.75 11.06
C ALA A 31 -30.05 32.25 10.53
N GLY A 32 -31.18 31.74 11.02
CA GLY A 32 -32.52 32.10 10.53
C GLY A 32 -32.81 31.63 9.10
N VAL A 33 -32.30 30.46 8.70
CA VAL A 33 -32.46 29.89 7.34
C VAL A 33 -32.87 28.43 7.41
N SER A 34 -33.24 27.83 6.27
CA SER A 34 -33.52 26.39 6.20
C SER A 34 -32.24 25.55 6.27
N VAL A 35 -32.35 24.31 6.76
CA VAL A 35 -31.24 23.33 6.77
C VAL A 35 -30.66 23.10 5.36
N ALA A 36 -31.50 23.15 4.33
CA ALA A 36 -31.07 23.06 2.94
C ALA A 36 -30.15 24.23 2.55
N THR A 37 -30.48 25.45 2.99
CA THR A 37 -29.66 26.65 2.73
C THR A 37 -28.29 26.56 3.39
N VAL A 38 -28.23 26.09 4.65
CA VAL A 38 -26.95 25.83 5.34
C VAL A 38 -26.11 24.80 4.57
N SER A 39 -26.74 23.71 4.11
CA SER A 39 -26.07 22.69 3.29
C SER A 39 -25.54 23.23 1.96
N HIS A 40 -26.27 24.13 1.30
CA HIS A 40 -25.83 24.76 0.05
C HIS A 40 -24.64 25.70 0.25
N VAL A 41 -24.64 26.50 1.32
CA VAL A 41 -23.51 27.38 1.68
C VAL A 41 -22.27 26.56 2.01
N MET A 42 -22.43 25.45 2.75
CA MET A 42 -21.31 24.60 3.15
C MET A 42 -20.74 23.72 2.02
N ASN A 43 -21.57 23.30 1.06
CA ASN A 43 -21.15 22.40 -0.02
C ASN A 43 -20.97 23.08 -1.37
N HIS A 44 -21.20 24.39 -1.45
CA HIS A 44 -21.16 25.17 -2.69
C HIS A 44 -22.02 24.58 -3.83
N THR A 45 -23.16 23.95 -3.50
CA THR A 45 -23.99 23.23 -4.49
C THR A 45 -25.02 24.10 -5.19
N ARG A 46 -25.33 25.29 -4.66
CA ARG A 46 -26.25 26.25 -5.28
C ARG A 46 -25.82 27.67 -4.92
N HIS A 47 -26.13 28.63 -5.79
CA HIS A 47 -25.96 30.04 -5.49
C HIS A 47 -26.86 30.43 -4.30
N VAL A 48 -26.26 31.08 -3.31
CA VAL A 48 -26.91 31.65 -2.13
C VAL A 48 -26.43 33.08 -2.03
N GLU A 49 -27.36 34.01 -1.82
CA GLU A 49 -27.05 35.44 -1.71
C GLU A 49 -25.91 35.68 -0.71
N PRO A 50 -24.93 36.56 -1.03
CA PRO A 50 -23.75 36.79 -0.21
C PRO A 50 -24.07 37.09 1.26
N GLU A 51 -25.09 37.93 1.51
CA GLU A 51 -25.55 38.29 2.85
C GLU A 51 -26.04 37.07 3.64
N THR A 52 -26.77 36.16 2.99
CA THR A 52 -27.26 34.94 3.61
C THR A 52 -26.14 33.94 3.86
N ALA A 53 -25.16 33.86 2.94
CA ALA A 53 -23.99 33.00 3.11
C ALA A 53 -23.11 33.46 4.29
N GLU A 54 -22.90 34.77 4.45
CA GLU A 54 -22.14 35.33 5.58
C GLU A 54 -22.83 35.07 6.93
N ARG A 55 -24.16 35.26 7.01
CA ARG A 55 -24.94 34.90 8.22
C ARG A 55 -24.77 33.43 8.61
N VAL A 56 -24.77 32.53 7.62
CA VAL A 56 -24.56 31.10 7.86
C VAL A 56 -23.12 30.83 8.32
N ARG A 57 -22.10 31.44 7.72
CA ARG A 57 -20.69 31.28 8.15
C ARG A 57 -20.46 31.78 9.58
N ALA A 58 -21.04 32.93 9.93
CA ALA A 58 -21.00 33.47 11.28
C ALA A 58 -21.66 32.52 12.30
N ALA A 59 -22.82 31.95 11.96
CA ALA A 59 -23.49 30.96 12.81
C ALA A 59 -22.68 29.67 13.00
N ILE A 60 -22.02 29.18 11.94
CA ILE A 60 -21.13 28.01 12.02
C ILE A 60 -19.95 28.28 12.97
N ALA A 61 -19.31 29.44 12.84
CA ALA A 61 -18.19 29.85 13.69
C ALA A 61 -18.62 30.02 15.15
N ALA A 62 -19.74 30.70 15.40
CA ALA A 62 -20.26 30.96 16.75
C ALA A 62 -20.62 29.66 17.49
N LEU A 63 -21.22 28.71 16.78
CA LEU A 63 -21.64 27.43 17.35
C LEU A 63 -20.55 26.35 17.31
N ARG A 64 -19.35 26.69 16.81
CA ARG A 64 -18.24 25.75 16.52
C ARG A 64 -18.72 24.49 15.81
N TYR A 65 -19.68 24.65 14.91
CA TYR A 65 -20.28 23.54 14.20
C TYR A 65 -19.28 22.98 13.19
N SER A 66 -18.98 21.69 13.33
CA SER A 66 -18.26 20.94 12.30
C SER A 66 -19.21 19.92 11.69
N PRO A 67 -19.29 19.81 10.35
CA PRO A 67 -20.08 18.76 9.73
C PRO A 67 -19.63 17.40 10.26
N ASN A 68 -20.57 16.65 10.83
CA ASN A 68 -20.30 15.27 11.22
C ASN A 68 -20.08 14.44 9.95
N SER A 69 -18.81 14.11 9.69
CA SER A 69 -18.39 13.31 8.55
C SER A 69 -19.13 11.97 8.50
N VAL A 70 -19.39 11.34 9.66
CA VAL A 70 -20.15 10.08 9.76
C VAL A 70 -21.58 10.23 9.26
N ALA A 71 -22.28 11.31 9.65
CA ALA A 71 -23.65 11.58 9.19
C ALA A 71 -23.71 11.92 7.69
N ARG A 72 -22.64 12.54 7.15
CA ARG A 72 -22.51 12.82 5.71
C ARG A 72 -22.26 11.52 4.92
N SER A 73 -21.35 10.66 5.40
CA SER A 73 -21.03 9.39 4.74
C SER A 73 -22.22 8.45 4.70
N LEU A 74 -23.00 8.36 5.78
CA LEU A 74 -24.24 7.58 5.84
C LEU A 74 -25.30 8.06 4.83
N ARG A 75 -25.35 9.36 4.54
CA ARG A 75 -26.30 9.93 3.56
C ARG A 75 -25.86 9.76 2.10
N ARG A 76 -24.55 9.79 1.83
CA ARG A 76 -23.99 9.70 0.47
C ARG A 76 -23.58 8.28 0.07
N GLY A 77 -23.40 7.38 1.02
CA GLY A 77 -22.86 6.04 0.78
C GLY A 77 -21.36 6.03 0.43
N GLU A 78 -20.64 7.14 0.66
CA GLU A 78 -19.22 7.29 0.38
C GLU A 78 -18.51 7.93 1.59
N THR A 79 -17.35 7.41 1.99
CA THR A 79 -16.56 7.93 3.13
C THR A 79 -15.44 8.89 2.72
N LYS A 80 -15.17 9.01 1.41
CA LYS A 80 -13.97 9.61 0.82
C LYS A 80 -12.69 9.11 1.49
N THR A 81 -12.60 7.80 1.72
CA THR A 81 -11.47 7.19 2.42
C THR A 81 -10.88 6.04 1.63
N ILE A 82 -9.56 6.04 1.47
CA ILE A 82 -8.79 4.98 0.83
C ILE A 82 -7.96 4.25 1.90
N GLY A 83 -8.04 2.93 1.93
CA GLY A 83 -7.11 2.11 2.71
C GLY A 83 -5.81 1.92 1.93
N LEU A 84 -4.67 2.12 2.59
CA LEU A 84 -3.34 1.84 2.04
C LEU A 84 -2.64 0.85 2.96
N LEU A 85 -2.46 -0.39 2.49
CA LEU A 85 -1.78 -1.45 3.23
C LEU A 85 -0.44 -1.74 2.57
N LEU A 86 0.64 -1.47 3.29
CA LEU A 86 2.03 -1.61 2.83
C LEU A 86 2.77 -2.65 3.66
N PRO A 87 3.86 -3.25 3.13
CA PRO A 87 4.59 -4.26 3.88
C PRO A 87 5.42 -3.60 5.00
N ASP A 88 6.16 -2.52 4.72
CA ASP A 88 6.91 -1.79 5.73
C ASP A 88 7.07 -0.33 5.30
N ASN A 89 6.64 0.61 6.15
CA ASN A 89 6.81 2.05 5.91
C ASN A 89 8.21 2.58 6.28
N SER A 90 8.99 1.79 7.04
CA SER A 90 10.35 2.15 7.45
C SER A 90 11.30 2.11 6.25
N ASN A 91 10.99 1.26 5.26
CA ASN A 91 11.64 1.31 3.95
C ASN A 91 11.24 2.58 3.17
N PRO A 92 12.20 3.47 2.84
CA PRO A 92 11.92 4.74 2.17
C PRO A 92 11.26 4.60 0.79
N PHE A 93 11.40 3.46 0.12
CA PHE A 93 10.68 3.17 -1.12
C PHE A 93 9.16 3.26 -0.89
N PHE A 94 8.65 2.52 0.10
CA PHE A 94 7.22 2.51 0.42
C PHE A 94 6.75 3.83 1.03
N ALA A 95 7.58 4.50 1.82
CA ALA A 95 7.27 5.85 2.32
C ALA A 95 7.08 6.86 1.17
N SER A 96 7.95 6.81 0.16
CA SER A 96 7.87 7.70 -1.02
C SER A 96 6.62 7.42 -1.86
N VAL A 97 6.20 6.15 -1.96
CA VAL A 97 4.96 5.78 -2.64
C VAL A 97 3.73 6.20 -1.83
N ALA A 98 3.72 5.96 -0.52
CA ALA A 98 2.66 6.41 0.37
C ALA A 98 2.45 7.93 0.28
N ARG A 99 3.54 8.70 0.25
CA ARG A 99 3.45 10.16 0.11
C ARG A 99 2.78 10.57 -1.21
N GLN A 100 3.17 9.96 -2.32
CA GLN A 100 2.55 10.25 -3.63
C GLN A 100 1.06 9.88 -3.67
N ILE A 101 0.67 8.77 -3.04
CA ILE A 101 -0.73 8.36 -2.93
C ILE A 101 -1.52 9.36 -2.07
N GLU A 102 -0.94 9.81 -0.96
CA GLU A 102 -1.56 10.78 -0.07
C GLU A 102 -1.73 12.15 -0.75
N ASP A 103 -0.70 12.67 -1.42
CA ASP A 103 -0.78 13.93 -2.16
C ASP A 103 -1.87 13.87 -3.25
N ALA A 104 -1.95 12.76 -4.00
CA ALA A 104 -2.98 12.55 -5.03
C ALA A 104 -4.39 12.40 -4.42
N GLY A 105 -4.49 11.70 -3.29
CA GLY A 105 -5.72 11.55 -2.51
C GLY A 105 -6.23 12.89 -2.02
N PHE A 106 -5.37 13.71 -1.44
CA PHE A 106 -5.69 15.03 -0.92
C PHE A 106 -6.27 15.96 -2.00
N VAL A 107 -5.63 16.03 -3.18
CA VAL A 107 -6.13 16.80 -4.34
C VAL A 107 -7.51 16.30 -4.79
N SER A 108 -7.76 15.00 -4.67
CA SER A 108 -9.03 14.37 -5.05
C SER A 108 -10.09 14.40 -3.93
N GLY A 109 -9.79 15.00 -2.78
CA GLY A 109 -10.68 15.06 -1.62
C GLY A 109 -10.83 13.74 -0.86
N TYR A 110 -9.88 12.82 -1.01
CA TYR A 110 -9.81 11.54 -0.28
C TYR A 110 -8.82 11.61 0.87
N THR A 111 -9.15 10.93 1.97
CA THR A 111 -8.24 10.67 3.10
C THR A 111 -7.64 9.27 2.98
N VAL A 112 -6.36 9.11 3.30
CA VAL A 112 -5.68 7.81 3.29
C VAL A 112 -5.52 7.26 4.70
N ILE A 113 -5.93 6.01 4.93
CA ILE A 113 -5.63 5.26 6.15
C ILE A 113 -4.48 4.30 5.84
N LEU A 114 -3.29 4.62 6.35
CA LEU A 114 -2.09 3.78 6.21
C LEU A 114 -2.08 2.65 7.25
N CYS A 115 -1.71 1.45 6.82
CA CYS A 115 -1.49 0.27 7.66
C CYS A 115 -0.19 -0.43 7.23
N ASN A 116 0.60 -0.91 8.18
CA ASN A 116 1.83 -1.68 7.94
C ASN A 116 1.58 -3.15 8.26
N SER A 117 1.82 -4.05 7.31
CA SER A 117 1.65 -5.49 7.53
C SER A 117 2.87 -6.20 8.10
N ASP A 118 4.06 -5.63 7.94
CA ASP A 118 5.36 -6.26 8.21
C ASP A 118 5.52 -7.59 7.47
N GLY A 119 4.83 -7.76 6.33
CA GLY A 119 4.76 -9.03 5.59
C GLY A 119 4.04 -10.16 6.34
N ASN A 120 3.39 -9.87 7.46
CA ASN A 120 2.73 -10.85 8.30
C ASN A 120 1.25 -11.02 7.92
N ALA A 121 0.88 -12.24 7.56
CA ALA A 121 -0.46 -12.59 7.09
C ALA A 121 -1.59 -12.26 8.08
N GLU A 122 -1.37 -12.51 9.36
CA GLU A 122 -2.37 -12.26 10.41
C GLU A 122 -2.60 -10.75 10.60
N LYS A 123 -1.53 -9.95 10.53
CA LYS A 123 -1.62 -8.49 10.54
C LYS A 123 -2.39 -7.99 9.32
N GLU A 124 -2.14 -8.53 8.13
CA GLU A 124 -2.86 -8.17 6.91
C GLU A 124 -4.36 -8.42 7.06
N GLU A 125 -4.78 -9.63 7.45
CA GLU A 125 -6.20 -9.97 7.62
C GLU A 125 -6.88 -9.07 8.66
N ARG A 126 -6.19 -8.77 9.77
CA ARG A 126 -6.69 -7.87 10.80
C ARG A 126 -6.88 -6.45 10.29
N TYR A 127 -5.88 -5.87 9.61
CA TYR A 127 -5.98 -4.51 9.07
C TYR A 127 -7.04 -4.41 7.99
N LEU A 128 -7.16 -5.41 7.13
CA LEU A 128 -8.20 -5.45 6.11
C LEU A 128 -9.59 -5.47 6.75
N SER A 129 -9.79 -6.27 7.80
CA SER A 129 -11.05 -6.29 8.58
C SER A 129 -11.37 -4.92 9.19
N VAL A 130 -10.36 -4.23 9.74
CA VAL A 130 -10.51 -2.87 10.28
C VAL A 130 -10.88 -1.88 9.18
N LEU A 131 -10.21 -1.92 8.03
CA LEU A 131 -10.48 -1.04 6.89
C LEU A 131 -11.91 -1.24 6.36
N MET A 132 -12.37 -2.49 6.24
CA MET A 132 -13.75 -2.80 5.86
C MET A 132 -14.75 -2.25 6.89
N ALA A 133 -14.48 -2.40 8.19
CA ALA A 133 -15.32 -1.85 9.25
C ALA A 133 -15.36 -0.31 9.24
N LYS A 134 -14.32 0.34 8.69
CA LYS A 134 -14.26 1.79 8.46
C LYS A 134 -14.94 2.24 7.16
N GLN A 135 -15.51 1.30 6.40
CA GLN A 135 -16.22 1.57 5.14
C GLN A 135 -15.37 2.38 4.15
N ILE A 136 -14.12 1.97 3.95
CA ILE A 136 -13.28 2.57 2.91
C ILE A 136 -13.92 2.42 1.52
N ASP A 137 -13.73 3.43 0.67
CA ASP A 137 -14.25 3.42 -0.70
C ASP A 137 -13.31 2.73 -1.69
N GLY A 138 -12.05 2.50 -1.31
CA GLY A 138 -11.03 1.87 -2.14
C GLY A 138 -9.85 1.36 -1.33
N LEU A 139 -9.18 0.32 -1.84
CA LEU A 139 -8.01 -0.29 -1.22
C LEU A 139 -6.81 -0.24 -2.19
N ILE A 140 -5.67 0.26 -1.73
CA ILE A 140 -4.37 0.08 -2.37
C ILE A 140 -3.56 -0.87 -1.49
N PHE A 141 -3.01 -1.91 -2.11
CA PHE A 141 -2.34 -2.98 -1.38
C PHE A 141 -1.00 -3.36 -2.00
N ALA A 142 0.04 -3.33 -1.19
CA ALA A 142 1.34 -3.91 -1.48
C ALA A 142 1.64 -4.96 -0.40
N GLY A 143 1.45 -6.25 -0.71
CA GLY A 143 1.65 -7.32 0.26
C GLY A 143 2.18 -8.61 -0.38
N SER A 144 2.37 -9.65 0.43
CA SER A 144 3.03 -10.90 0.01
C SER A 144 2.09 -11.90 -0.66
N SER A 145 2.69 -12.92 -1.28
CA SER A 145 2.09 -13.76 -2.31
C SER A 145 1.03 -14.78 -1.85
N ASP A 146 0.67 -14.87 -0.58
CA ASP A 146 -0.21 -15.96 -0.07
C ASP A 146 -1.62 -15.51 0.38
N HIS A 147 -2.04 -14.30 0.01
CA HIS A 147 -3.30 -13.72 0.51
C HIS A 147 -4.48 -13.82 -0.47
N ALA A 148 -4.39 -14.76 -1.42
CA ALA A 148 -5.46 -15.13 -2.35
C ALA A 148 -6.84 -15.19 -1.68
N ARG A 149 -6.89 -15.85 -0.52
CA ARG A 149 -8.11 -16.10 0.25
C ARG A 149 -8.67 -14.83 0.88
N VAL A 150 -7.80 -13.93 1.32
CA VAL A 150 -8.22 -12.66 1.93
C VAL A 150 -8.74 -11.72 0.85
N PHE A 151 -8.04 -11.61 -0.28
CA PHE A 151 -8.52 -10.86 -1.44
C PHE A 151 -9.83 -11.40 -2.00
N ALA A 152 -9.98 -12.72 -2.12
CA ALA A 152 -11.23 -13.33 -2.60
C ALA A 152 -12.46 -12.93 -1.74
N ARG A 153 -12.25 -12.63 -0.45
CA ARG A 153 -13.32 -12.14 0.45
C ARG A 153 -13.58 -10.63 0.33
N LEU A 154 -12.58 -9.85 -0.06
CA LEU A 154 -12.63 -8.37 -0.05
C LEU A 154 -13.10 -7.76 -1.37
N LEU A 155 -12.70 -8.35 -2.49
CA LEU A 155 -13.01 -7.86 -3.84
C LEU A 155 -14.48 -7.72 -4.21
N PRO A 156 -15.42 -8.47 -3.62
CA PRO A 156 -16.84 -8.24 -3.86
C PRO A 156 -17.34 -6.88 -3.34
N SER A 157 -16.63 -6.26 -2.39
CA SER A 157 -17.17 -5.17 -1.57
C SER A 157 -16.51 -3.81 -1.82
N VAL A 158 -15.22 -3.78 -2.20
CA VAL A 158 -14.45 -2.54 -2.35
C VAL A 158 -13.51 -2.65 -3.56
N PRO A 159 -13.45 -1.64 -4.46
CA PRO A 159 -12.45 -1.57 -5.51
C PRO A 159 -11.03 -1.63 -4.93
N ALA A 160 -10.19 -2.52 -5.46
CA ALA A 160 -8.81 -2.68 -5.02
C ALA A 160 -7.82 -2.45 -6.16
N VAL A 161 -6.61 -2.02 -5.81
CA VAL A 161 -5.47 -1.95 -6.72
C VAL A 161 -4.25 -2.57 -6.05
N LEU A 162 -3.57 -3.48 -6.76
CA LEU A 162 -2.29 -4.02 -6.32
C LEU A 162 -1.15 -3.09 -6.73
N LEU A 163 -0.19 -2.93 -5.83
CA LEU A 163 0.96 -2.07 -6.01
C LEU A 163 2.25 -2.87 -5.80
N ASP A 164 3.21 -2.70 -6.72
CA ASP A 164 4.58 -3.26 -6.70
C ASP A 164 4.68 -4.80 -6.77
N ARG A 165 3.76 -5.52 -6.12
CA ARG A 165 3.77 -6.98 -5.99
C ARG A 165 2.50 -7.58 -6.59
N GLU A 166 2.69 -8.63 -7.39
CA GLU A 166 1.59 -9.41 -7.96
C GLU A 166 1.11 -10.49 -6.98
N ILE A 167 -0.21 -10.75 -7.02
CA ILE A 167 -0.83 -11.91 -6.39
C ILE A 167 -1.49 -12.73 -7.50
N GLN A 168 -0.88 -13.86 -7.87
CA GLN A 168 -1.25 -14.64 -9.07
C GLN A 168 -2.71 -15.13 -9.09
N SER A 169 -3.29 -15.34 -7.91
CA SER A 169 -4.62 -15.93 -7.71
C SER A 169 -5.76 -14.90 -7.77
N VAL A 170 -5.44 -13.62 -8.00
CA VAL A 170 -6.36 -12.51 -7.83
C VAL A 170 -6.45 -11.66 -9.10
N ASN A 171 -7.68 -11.43 -9.59
CA ASN A 171 -7.92 -10.58 -10.76
C ASN A 171 -8.29 -9.17 -10.34
N VAL A 172 -7.28 -8.32 -10.18
CA VAL A 172 -7.40 -6.94 -9.72
C VAL A 172 -6.50 -6.05 -10.57
N ASP A 173 -6.89 -4.78 -10.73
CA ASP A 173 -6.04 -3.81 -11.42
C ASP A 173 -4.72 -3.67 -10.66
N SER A 174 -3.60 -3.63 -11.39
CA SER A 174 -2.26 -3.60 -10.76
C SER A 174 -1.35 -2.55 -11.38
N VAL A 175 -0.49 -1.98 -10.54
CA VAL A 175 0.57 -1.05 -10.91
C VAL A 175 1.89 -1.64 -10.47
N LEU A 176 2.65 -2.14 -11.43
CA LEU A 176 3.80 -3.00 -11.16
C LEU A 176 5.08 -2.42 -11.74
N VAL A 177 6.15 -2.58 -10.96
CA VAL A 177 7.51 -2.39 -11.42
C VAL A 177 7.94 -3.65 -12.17
N ASP A 178 8.64 -3.48 -13.27
CA ASP A 178 9.26 -4.58 -13.99
C ASP A 178 10.52 -5.06 -13.26
N HIS A 179 10.32 -5.83 -12.19
CA HIS A 179 11.39 -6.36 -11.34
C HIS A 179 12.36 -7.26 -12.12
N ASP A 180 11.85 -8.02 -13.10
CA ASP A 180 12.67 -8.85 -13.99
C ASP A 180 13.57 -8.00 -14.87
N HIS A 181 13.02 -6.98 -15.53
CA HIS A 181 13.85 -6.06 -16.31
C HIS A 181 14.85 -5.29 -15.44
N GLY A 182 14.45 -4.86 -14.24
CA GLY A 182 15.36 -4.18 -13.32
C GLY A 182 16.54 -5.06 -12.89
N GLY A 183 16.29 -6.34 -12.58
CA GLY A 183 17.35 -7.30 -12.31
C GLY A 183 18.27 -7.53 -13.51
N TYR A 184 17.69 -7.61 -14.71
CA TYR A 184 18.44 -7.72 -15.96
C TYR A 184 19.38 -6.52 -16.19
N LEU A 185 18.92 -5.31 -15.93
CA LEU A 185 19.76 -4.10 -16.03
C LEU A 185 20.96 -4.16 -15.07
N ALA A 186 20.75 -4.63 -13.83
CA ALA A 186 21.82 -4.78 -12.85
C ALA A 186 22.85 -5.84 -13.29
N GLY A 187 22.40 -7.00 -13.75
CA GLY A 187 23.29 -8.06 -14.23
C GLY A 187 24.10 -7.64 -15.45
N ARG A 188 23.44 -7.02 -16.44
CA ARG A 188 24.09 -6.50 -17.64
C ARG A 188 25.12 -5.41 -17.30
N HIS A 189 24.82 -4.57 -16.32
CA HIS A 189 25.75 -3.53 -15.88
C HIS A 189 27.03 -4.13 -15.28
N LEU A 190 26.89 -5.08 -14.35
CA LEU A 190 28.04 -5.71 -13.70
C LEU A 190 28.87 -6.56 -14.68
N ALA A 191 28.22 -7.35 -15.53
CA ALA A 191 28.90 -8.12 -16.57
C ALA A 191 29.62 -7.20 -17.58
N GLY A 192 28.99 -6.08 -17.98
CA GLY A 192 29.58 -5.09 -18.87
C GLY A 192 30.80 -4.34 -18.31
N LEU A 193 30.97 -4.34 -16.98
CA LEU A 193 32.17 -3.84 -16.30
C LEU A 193 33.29 -4.89 -16.22
N GLY A 194 33.06 -6.12 -16.72
CA GLY A 194 34.04 -7.20 -16.72
C GLY A 194 34.06 -8.06 -15.46
N HIS A 195 33.04 -7.95 -14.59
CA HIS A 195 32.95 -8.81 -13.42
C HIS A 195 32.48 -10.22 -13.81
N GLU A 196 33.27 -11.24 -13.49
CA GLU A 196 32.91 -12.65 -13.72
C GLU A 196 32.38 -13.34 -12.45
N LYS A 197 32.92 -12.97 -11.28
CA LYS A 197 32.54 -13.52 -9.98
C LYS A 197 31.62 -12.55 -9.25
N ILE A 198 30.31 -12.75 -9.38
CA ILE A 198 29.31 -11.84 -8.86
C ILE A 198 28.42 -12.55 -7.84
N GLY A 199 28.23 -11.91 -6.68
CA GLY A 199 27.30 -12.35 -5.66
C GLY A 199 25.96 -11.63 -5.72
N VAL A 200 24.91 -12.24 -5.16
CA VAL A 200 23.57 -11.66 -5.05
C VAL A 200 23.08 -11.75 -3.60
N ILE A 201 22.61 -10.62 -3.09
CA ILE A 201 21.85 -10.57 -1.82
C ILE A 201 20.37 -10.41 -2.19
N GLY A 202 19.64 -11.52 -2.16
CA GLY A 202 18.21 -11.60 -2.41
C GLY A 202 17.37 -11.04 -1.25
N GLY A 203 16.11 -10.71 -1.52
CA GLY A 203 15.10 -10.48 -0.48
C GLY A 203 14.32 -11.77 -0.13
N PRO A 204 13.25 -11.65 0.68
CA PRO A 204 12.43 -12.78 1.11
C PRO A 204 11.87 -13.59 -0.08
N ARG A 205 11.94 -14.92 0.03
CA ARG A 205 11.53 -15.86 -1.04
C ARG A 205 10.02 -15.85 -1.31
N ASP A 206 9.23 -15.48 -0.31
CA ASP A 206 7.78 -15.36 -0.37
C ASP A 206 7.30 -14.05 -1.02
N SER A 207 8.22 -13.12 -1.29
CA SER A 207 7.96 -11.90 -2.04
C SER A 207 8.11 -12.15 -3.54
N SER A 208 7.15 -11.70 -4.36
CA SER A 208 7.23 -11.86 -5.81
C SER A 208 8.34 -11.02 -6.48
N SER A 209 8.80 -9.95 -5.82
CA SER A 209 9.84 -9.04 -6.35
C SER A 209 11.23 -9.67 -6.34
N SER A 210 11.65 -10.35 -5.26
CA SER A 210 13.00 -10.91 -5.12
C SER A 210 13.32 -11.96 -6.19
N PRO A 211 12.48 -13.00 -6.39
CA PRO A 211 12.70 -13.99 -7.45
C PRO A 211 12.65 -13.38 -8.84
N ALA A 212 11.83 -12.35 -9.07
CA ALA A 212 11.79 -11.67 -10.36
C ALA A 212 13.10 -10.93 -10.65
N ARG A 213 13.62 -10.15 -9.69
CA ARG A 213 14.93 -9.49 -9.80
C ARG A 213 16.05 -10.51 -10.06
N LEU A 214 16.06 -11.61 -9.30
CA LEU A 214 17.07 -12.67 -9.45
C LEU A 214 16.99 -13.35 -10.83
N ARG A 215 15.79 -13.65 -11.34
CA ARG A 215 15.63 -14.24 -12.69
C ARG A 215 16.18 -13.34 -13.78
N GLY A 216 15.82 -12.05 -13.75
CA GLY A 216 16.33 -11.09 -14.72
C GLY A 216 17.85 -10.95 -14.66
N PHE A 217 18.39 -10.90 -13.45
CA PHE A 217 19.83 -10.84 -13.20
C PHE A 217 20.55 -12.08 -13.76
N ALA A 218 20.08 -13.27 -13.43
CA ALA A 218 20.64 -14.53 -13.93
C ALA A 218 20.60 -14.61 -15.47
N ARG A 219 19.49 -14.18 -16.10
CA ARG A 219 19.39 -14.11 -17.57
C ARG A 219 20.45 -13.20 -18.18
N ALA A 220 20.73 -12.04 -17.57
CA ALA A 220 21.75 -11.12 -18.08
C ALA A 220 23.17 -11.70 -17.97
N LEU A 221 23.45 -12.50 -16.94
CA LEU A 221 24.74 -13.19 -16.81
C LEU A 221 24.87 -14.32 -17.83
N GLU A 222 23.81 -15.11 -18.02
CA GLU A 222 23.77 -16.18 -19.03
C GLU A 222 24.04 -15.63 -20.45
N GLU A 223 23.42 -14.50 -20.82
CA GLU A 223 23.66 -13.81 -22.09
C GLU A 223 25.12 -13.33 -22.25
N ALA A 224 25.82 -13.07 -21.15
CA ALA A 224 27.23 -12.71 -21.13
C ALA A 224 28.18 -13.93 -21.05
N GLY A 225 27.65 -15.16 -21.05
CA GLY A 225 28.44 -16.38 -20.89
C GLY A 225 28.94 -16.62 -19.46
N LEU A 226 28.31 -16.01 -18.47
CA LEU A 226 28.65 -16.12 -17.06
C LEU A 226 27.64 -17.00 -16.33
N GLU A 227 28.13 -17.84 -15.42
CA GLU A 227 27.27 -18.63 -14.53
C GLU A 227 27.04 -17.89 -13.21
N LEU A 228 25.84 -18.04 -12.64
CA LEU A 228 25.53 -17.61 -11.28
C LEU A 228 25.41 -18.85 -10.37
N PRO A 229 26.47 -19.24 -9.66
CA PRO A 229 26.41 -20.37 -8.75
C PRO A 229 25.39 -20.13 -7.65
N ALA A 230 24.68 -21.20 -7.22
CA ALA A 230 23.76 -21.10 -6.08
C ALA A 230 24.48 -20.65 -4.80
N SER A 231 25.76 -20.99 -4.64
CA SER A 231 26.63 -20.51 -3.55
C SER A 231 26.93 -19.01 -3.61
N SER A 232 26.62 -18.32 -4.71
CA SER A 232 26.79 -16.88 -4.84
C SER A 232 25.48 -16.12 -4.57
N VAL A 233 24.44 -16.79 -4.06
CA VAL A 233 23.16 -16.17 -3.71
C VAL A 233 22.88 -16.37 -2.22
N VAL A 234 22.56 -15.28 -1.51
CA VAL A 234 22.09 -15.31 -0.11
C VAL A 234 20.78 -14.55 -0.03
N ASP A 235 19.72 -15.15 0.49
CA ASP A 235 18.48 -14.41 0.77
C ASP A 235 18.57 -13.67 2.09
N SER A 236 17.84 -12.56 2.15
CA SER A 236 17.75 -11.69 3.31
C SER A 236 16.35 -11.09 3.41
N ASP A 237 16.17 -10.09 4.27
CA ASP A 237 14.87 -9.63 4.74
C ASP A 237 14.49 -8.22 4.24
N TYR A 238 15.21 -7.67 3.27
CA TYR A 238 15.10 -6.27 2.80
C TYR A 238 15.50 -5.20 3.82
N HIS A 239 16.05 -5.56 4.98
CA HIS A 239 16.50 -4.60 5.99
C HIS A 239 18.02 -4.41 5.95
N PHE A 240 18.47 -3.28 6.50
CA PHE A 240 19.88 -2.96 6.62
C PHE A 240 20.68 -4.03 7.38
N ALA A 241 20.16 -4.47 8.54
CA ALA A 241 20.83 -5.48 9.36
C ALA A 241 20.93 -6.83 8.64
N GLY A 242 19.87 -7.22 7.93
CA GLY A 242 19.86 -8.42 7.10
C GLY A 242 20.86 -8.35 5.96
N GLY A 243 21.01 -7.20 5.29
CA GLY A 243 22.02 -7.02 4.24
C GLY A 243 23.45 -7.15 4.74
N ARG A 244 23.73 -6.63 5.95
CA ARG A 244 25.04 -6.77 6.60
C ARG A 244 25.38 -8.24 6.86
N LEU A 245 24.46 -9.00 7.46
CA LEU A 245 24.63 -10.42 7.74
C LEU A 245 24.75 -11.24 6.44
N ALA A 246 23.93 -10.94 5.45
CA ALA A 246 23.95 -11.62 4.16
C ALA A 246 25.28 -11.41 3.42
N MET A 247 25.87 -10.22 3.51
CA MET A 247 27.20 -9.95 2.93
C MET A 247 28.30 -10.73 3.65
N GLU A 248 28.25 -10.82 4.98
CA GLU A 248 29.21 -11.60 5.77
C GLU A 248 29.15 -13.09 5.39
N GLN A 249 27.93 -13.63 5.24
CA GLN A 249 27.71 -14.99 4.77
C GLN A 249 28.21 -15.17 3.33
N LEU A 250 27.83 -14.26 2.42
CA LEU A 250 28.20 -14.31 1.01
C LEU A 250 29.72 -14.35 0.82
N MET A 251 30.47 -13.53 1.55
CA MET A 251 31.95 -13.55 1.51
C MET A 251 32.54 -14.88 1.99
N ALA A 252 31.86 -15.59 2.90
CA ALA A 252 32.33 -16.88 3.40
C ALA A 252 32.05 -18.03 2.41
N GLN A 253 30.89 -18.02 1.74
CA GLN A 253 30.47 -19.08 0.82
C GLN A 253 30.95 -18.89 -0.63
N ALA A 254 31.22 -17.65 -1.05
CA ALA A 254 31.66 -17.30 -2.39
C ALA A 254 32.98 -16.49 -2.32
N PRO A 255 34.11 -17.13 -2.01
CA PRO A 255 35.39 -16.44 -1.92
C PRO A 255 35.81 -15.87 -3.29
N GLY A 256 36.29 -14.63 -3.29
CA GLY A 256 36.78 -13.95 -4.49
C GLY A 256 35.71 -13.34 -5.37
N ILE A 257 34.49 -13.12 -4.86
CA ILE A 257 33.52 -12.22 -5.50
C ILE A 257 34.13 -10.83 -5.67
N THR A 258 33.84 -10.21 -6.81
CA THR A 258 34.35 -8.88 -7.18
C THR A 258 33.22 -7.86 -7.33
N ALA A 259 31.97 -8.32 -7.35
CA ALA A 259 30.80 -7.47 -7.35
C ALA A 259 29.64 -8.13 -6.62
N VAL A 260 28.71 -7.31 -6.13
CA VAL A 260 27.47 -7.75 -5.49
C VAL A 260 26.28 -6.96 -6.04
N PHE A 261 25.22 -7.67 -6.39
CA PHE A 261 23.90 -7.10 -6.58
C PHE A 261 23.04 -7.35 -5.34
N ALA A 262 22.63 -6.29 -4.65
CA ALA A 262 21.64 -6.39 -3.58
C ALA A 262 20.26 -6.05 -4.12
N CYS A 263 19.30 -6.92 -3.85
CA CYS A 263 17.93 -6.77 -4.31
C CYS A 263 17.20 -5.58 -3.69
N ASN A 264 17.78 -4.79 -2.77
CA ASN A 264 17.35 -3.42 -2.47
C ASN A 264 18.49 -2.57 -1.90
N ASP A 265 18.27 -1.25 -1.83
CA ASP A 265 19.28 -0.30 -1.37
C ASP A 265 19.59 -0.41 0.12
N LEU A 266 18.61 -0.72 0.98
CA LEU A 266 18.87 -0.90 2.42
C LEU A 266 19.83 -2.06 2.67
N MET A 267 19.65 -3.19 1.97
CA MET A 267 20.56 -4.32 2.05
C MET A 267 21.93 -3.99 1.44
N ALA A 268 21.97 -3.25 0.32
CA ALA A 268 23.23 -2.77 -0.26
C ALA A 268 24.02 -1.92 0.75
N MET A 269 23.36 -0.98 1.43
CA MET A 269 23.98 -0.15 2.47
C MET A 269 24.50 -0.99 3.65
N GLY A 270 23.74 -2.01 4.06
CA GLY A 270 24.18 -2.99 5.06
C GLY A 270 25.42 -3.77 4.60
N ALA A 271 25.42 -4.20 3.34
CA ALA A 271 26.53 -4.92 2.72
C ALA A 271 27.80 -4.06 2.62
N VAL A 272 27.68 -2.80 2.18
CA VAL A 272 28.79 -1.83 2.17
C VAL A 272 29.35 -1.65 3.58
N THR A 273 28.51 -1.65 4.61
CA THR A 273 28.96 -1.57 6.01
C THR A 273 29.75 -2.80 6.43
N ALA A 274 29.33 -4.01 6.02
CA ALA A 274 30.07 -5.26 6.26
C ALA A 274 31.42 -5.30 5.53
N LEU A 275 31.50 -4.77 4.32
CA LEU A 275 32.74 -4.68 3.56
C LEU A 275 33.74 -3.76 4.27
N ARG A 276 33.28 -2.56 4.66
CA ARG A 276 34.10 -1.58 5.37
C ARG A 276 34.62 -2.09 6.70
N SER A 277 33.82 -2.85 7.47
CA SER A 277 34.27 -3.42 8.75
C SER A 277 35.40 -4.45 8.59
N ARG A 278 35.57 -5.00 7.38
CA ARG A 278 36.69 -5.87 7.00
C ARG A 278 37.82 -5.13 6.26
N GLY A 279 37.76 -3.80 6.19
CA GLY A 279 38.75 -2.99 5.49
C GLY A 279 38.67 -3.03 3.97
N LEU A 280 37.61 -3.61 3.40
CA LEU A 280 37.38 -3.65 1.95
C LEU A 280 36.73 -2.35 1.46
N ARG A 281 37.18 -1.88 0.31
CA ARG A 281 36.73 -0.65 -0.35
C ARG A 281 35.72 -0.96 -1.44
N VAL A 282 34.74 -0.09 -1.54
CA VAL A 282 33.76 -0.07 -2.63
C VAL A 282 34.07 1.17 -3.48
N PRO A 283 34.28 1.06 -4.80
CA PRO A 283 34.21 -0.16 -5.61
C PRO A 283 35.53 -0.92 -5.74
N ASP A 284 36.66 -0.38 -5.25
CA ASP A 284 38.02 -0.85 -5.60
C ASP A 284 38.25 -2.35 -5.36
N ASP A 285 37.69 -2.91 -4.28
CA ASP A 285 37.86 -4.32 -3.95
C ASP A 285 36.59 -5.12 -4.31
N ILE A 286 35.40 -4.56 -4.03
CA ILE A 286 34.10 -5.15 -4.39
C ILE A 286 33.14 -4.05 -4.87
N SER A 287 32.64 -4.18 -6.11
CA SER A 287 31.59 -3.33 -6.67
C SER A 287 30.22 -3.64 -6.04
N MET A 288 29.36 -2.63 -5.91
CA MET A 288 28.03 -2.77 -5.31
C MET A 288 26.97 -2.12 -6.20
N VAL A 289 25.88 -2.86 -6.48
CA VAL A 289 24.67 -2.34 -7.13
C VAL A 289 23.46 -2.63 -6.25
N GLY A 290 22.66 -1.61 -5.98
CA GLY A 290 21.39 -1.71 -5.27
C GLY A 290 20.16 -1.70 -6.19
N PHE A 291 19.01 -1.53 -5.58
CA PHE A 291 17.70 -1.41 -6.24
C PHE A 291 16.78 -0.57 -5.36
N ASP A 292 15.94 0.26 -5.98
CA ASP A 292 14.85 1.10 -5.42
C ASP A 292 15.14 2.61 -5.54
N ASP A 293 16.40 3.04 -5.77
CA ASP A 293 16.84 4.45 -5.80
C ASP A 293 16.30 5.26 -4.61
N ILE A 294 16.46 4.71 -3.41
CA ILE A 294 15.99 5.38 -2.20
C ILE A 294 16.76 6.69 -1.98
N PRO A 295 16.16 7.71 -1.34
CA PRO A 295 16.83 8.98 -1.08
C PRO A 295 18.17 8.86 -0.34
N TYR A 296 18.38 7.79 0.42
CA TYR A 296 19.63 7.54 1.15
C TYR A 296 20.75 6.94 0.29
N ALA A 297 20.47 6.43 -0.92
CA ALA A 297 21.47 5.84 -1.80
C ALA A 297 22.62 6.82 -2.13
N VAL A 298 22.31 8.11 -2.26
CA VAL A 298 23.32 9.16 -2.52
C VAL A 298 24.19 9.50 -1.31
N THR A 299 23.83 9.01 -0.11
CA THR A 299 24.53 9.33 1.15
C THR A 299 25.64 8.32 1.48
N THR A 300 25.71 7.19 0.76
CA THR A 300 26.85 6.27 0.88
C THR A 300 28.11 6.89 0.30
N TRP A 301 29.27 6.34 0.67
CA TRP A 301 30.55 6.80 0.14
C TRP A 301 31.35 5.63 -0.46
N PRO A 302 31.46 5.51 -1.80
CA PRO A 302 30.85 6.36 -2.82
C PRO A 302 29.31 6.25 -2.84
N PRO A 303 28.61 7.18 -3.52
CA PRO A 303 27.18 7.08 -3.77
C PRO A 303 26.82 5.74 -4.43
N LEU A 304 25.73 5.13 -3.97
CA LEU A 304 25.34 3.79 -4.40
C LEU A 304 24.76 3.82 -5.82
N THR A 305 25.34 3.03 -6.72
CA THR A 305 24.71 2.71 -8.01
C THR A 305 23.48 1.85 -7.74
N THR A 306 22.32 2.25 -8.24
CA THR A 306 21.05 1.58 -7.95
C THR A 306 20.08 1.65 -9.13
N ILE A 307 19.25 0.62 -9.27
CA ILE A 307 18.16 0.60 -10.24
C ILE A 307 17.00 1.45 -9.72
N ALA A 308 16.69 2.53 -10.42
CA ALA A 308 15.55 3.38 -10.11
C ALA A 308 14.24 2.79 -10.70
N PRO A 309 13.26 2.41 -9.86
CA PRO A 309 11.93 2.10 -10.33
C PRO A 309 11.29 3.37 -10.93
N PRO A 310 10.36 3.23 -11.88
CA PRO A 310 9.64 4.35 -12.45
C PRO A 310 8.58 4.88 -11.47
N LEU A 311 9.02 5.46 -10.35
CA LEU A 311 8.15 6.21 -9.46
C LEU A 311 7.80 7.53 -10.17
N ALA A 312 6.51 7.72 -10.46
CA ALA A 312 5.99 8.66 -11.45
C ALA A 312 6.19 10.16 -11.14
N CYS A 313 6.95 10.54 -10.12
CA CYS A 313 7.24 11.95 -9.87
C CYS A 313 8.55 12.14 -9.12
N ARG A 314 9.69 12.01 -9.82
CA ARG A 314 10.85 12.83 -9.47
C ARG A 314 10.69 14.14 -10.24
N PRO A 315 10.58 15.32 -9.58
CA PRO A 315 10.66 16.57 -10.31
C PRO A 315 12.00 16.59 -11.02
N SER A 316 11.98 16.63 -12.35
CA SER A 316 13.20 16.88 -13.13
C SER A 316 13.83 18.17 -12.62
N PRO A 317 15.16 18.26 -12.45
CA PRO A 317 15.80 19.54 -12.14
C PRO A 317 15.35 20.57 -13.19
N PRO A 318 15.03 21.81 -12.80
CA PRO A 318 14.52 22.81 -13.73
C PRO A 318 15.55 23.03 -14.83
N ARG A 319 15.28 22.51 -16.03
CA ARG A 319 15.96 22.95 -17.24
C ARG A 319 15.52 24.39 -17.46
N GLY A 320 16.46 25.33 -17.35
CA GLY A 320 16.20 26.76 -17.45
C GLY A 320 15.34 27.08 -18.67
N GLY A 321 14.15 27.65 -18.44
CA GLY A 321 13.23 28.03 -19.51
C GLY A 321 11.79 28.18 -19.02
N ARG A 322 11.42 29.43 -18.71
CA ARG A 322 10.05 30.00 -18.55
C ARG A 322 8.91 29.00 -18.28
N LEU A 323 8.47 28.98 -17.02
CA LEU A 323 7.26 28.31 -16.53
C LEU A 323 6.01 28.75 -17.30
N ARG A 324 5.41 27.84 -18.09
CA ARG A 324 3.97 27.84 -18.36
C ARG A 324 3.35 26.75 -17.49
N PHE A 325 2.47 27.16 -16.59
CA PHE A 325 1.73 26.29 -15.71
C PHE A 325 0.57 25.66 -16.49
N THR A 326 0.71 24.39 -16.89
CA THR A 326 -0.42 23.57 -17.33
C THR A 326 -0.93 22.74 -16.15
N PRO A 327 -2.25 22.69 -15.90
CA PRO A 327 -2.81 21.90 -14.80
C PRO A 327 -2.56 20.40 -15.04
N PRO A 328 -2.37 19.60 -13.98
CA PRO A 328 -2.06 18.19 -14.13
C PRO A 328 -3.29 17.44 -14.64
N ALA A 329 -3.18 16.96 -15.88
CA ALA A 329 -4.06 15.93 -16.41
C ALA A 329 -3.90 14.64 -15.58
N ALA A 330 -5.00 13.90 -15.45
CA ALA A 330 -5.14 12.63 -14.74
C ALA A 330 -3.87 11.75 -14.73
N TRP A 331 -3.61 11.12 -13.58
CA TRP A 331 -2.55 10.15 -13.34
C TRP A 331 -2.36 9.22 -14.55
N ARG A 332 -1.20 9.33 -15.20
CA ARG A 332 -0.76 8.41 -16.25
C ARG A 332 0.46 7.65 -15.72
N PRO A 333 0.42 6.30 -15.66
CA PRO A 333 1.59 5.52 -15.31
C PRO A 333 2.72 5.81 -16.31
N SER A 334 3.96 5.80 -15.81
CA SER A 334 5.16 5.87 -16.65
C SER A 334 5.19 4.69 -17.63
N PRO A 335 5.77 4.80 -18.85
CA PRO A 335 5.86 3.69 -19.80
C PRO A 335 6.55 2.42 -19.24
N ALA A 336 7.34 2.57 -18.18
CA ALA A 336 8.00 1.46 -17.49
C ALA A 336 7.15 0.83 -16.35
N CYS A 337 5.98 1.40 -16.03
CA CYS A 337 4.98 0.77 -15.18
C CYS A 337 4.07 -0.11 -16.04
N ARG A 338 3.98 -1.40 -15.71
CA ARG A 338 2.98 -2.27 -16.34
C ARG A 338 1.64 -2.05 -15.64
N THR A 339 0.63 -1.60 -16.39
CA THR A 339 -0.76 -1.64 -15.95
C THR A 339 -1.42 -2.90 -16.50
N GLY A 340 -1.83 -3.80 -15.61
CA GLY A 340 -2.47 -5.05 -15.98
C GLY A 340 -3.93 -5.08 -15.55
N ARG A 341 -4.78 -5.70 -16.38
CA ARG A 341 -6.08 -6.24 -15.97
C ARG A 341 -6.04 -7.73 -16.25
N ALA A 342 -6.12 -8.60 -15.24
CA ALA A 342 -6.01 -10.02 -15.50
C ALA A 342 -7.19 -10.47 -16.39
N ALA A 343 -6.88 -10.99 -17.58
CA ALA A 343 -7.88 -11.25 -18.60
C ALA A 343 -8.92 -12.28 -18.12
N ARG A 344 -10.21 -11.93 -18.22
CA ARG A 344 -11.30 -12.92 -18.22
C ARG A 344 -11.03 -13.87 -19.39
N ARG A 345 -10.53 -15.08 -19.13
CA ARG A 345 -10.70 -16.21 -20.05
C ARG A 345 -12.17 -16.64 -20.00
N GLY A 346 -13.03 -15.86 -20.67
CA GLY A 346 -14.42 -16.20 -20.90
C GLY A 346 -14.52 -17.17 -22.07
N ARG A 347 -15.00 -18.39 -21.80
CA ARG A 347 -15.71 -19.17 -22.83
C ARG A 347 -16.93 -18.35 -23.26
N ARG A 348 -17.00 -18.03 -24.55
CA ARG A 348 -18.18 -17.46 -25.19
C ARG A 348 -19.33 -18.47 -25.14
N ALA A 349 -20.47 -18.06 -24.59
CA ALA A 349 -21.78 -18.51 -25.05
C ALA A 349 -22.66 -17.25 -25.16
N GLY A 350 -23.24 -17.03 -26.34
CA GLY A 350 -23.78 -15.75 -26.78
C GLY A 350 -25.22 -15.45 -26.34
N ARG A 351 -25.58 -14.17 -26.57
CA ARG A 351 -26.91 -13.57 -26.92
C ARG A 351 -28.11 -13.89 -25.99
N ALA A 352 -29.01 -13.00 -25.60
CA ALA A 352 -29.36 -11.61 -25.92
C ALA A 352 -30.26 -11.06 -24.76
N PRO A 353 -30.81 -9.82 -24.81
CA PRO A 353 -31.26 -9.07 -23.63
C PRO A 353 -32.74 -9.32 -23.28
N HIS A 354 -33.08 -9.28 -21.98
CA HIS A 354 -34.47 -9.10 -21.56
C HIS A 354 -34.62 -8.04 -20.46
N ARG A 355 -35.35 -7.00 -20.84
CA ARG A 355 -36.09 -6.10 -19.93
C ARG A 355 -37.12 -6.93 -19.14
N GLY A 356 -37.38 -6.55 -17.89
CA GLY A 356 -38.64 -6.91 -17.24
C GLY A 356 -38.57 -7.13 -15.74
N ARG A 357 -39.05 -6.13 -14.99
CA ARG A 357 -39.95 -6.21 -13.82
C ARG A 357 -39.84 -7.45 -12.91
N TRP A 358 -39.51 -7.18 -11.65
CA TRP A 358 -40.03 -7.94 -10.51
C TRP A 358 -41.56 -7.77 -10.38
N PRO A 359 -42.27 -8.86 -10.09
CA PRO A 359 -43.09 -8.95 -8.89
C PRO A 359 -42.75 -10.25 -8.12
N GLY A 360 -42.81 -10.34 -6.79
CA GLY A 360 -43.94 -9.97 -5.95
C GLY A 360 -44.77 -11.22 -5.63
N ALA A 361 -44.49 -11.83 -4.48
CA ALA A 361 -45.35 -12.64 -3.59
C ALA A 361 -46.34 -13.69 -4.17
N GLY A 362 -46.27 -14.91 -3.61
CA GLY A 362 -47.46 -15.76 -3.46
C GLY A 362 -47.22 -17.28 -3.38
N ARG A 363 -47.40 -17.83 -2.17
CA ARG A 363 -48.10 -19.10 -1.77
C ARG A 363 -47.99 -20.31 -2.75
N GLY A 364 -47.74 -21.56 -2.36
CA GLY A 364 -47.72 -22.30 -1.10
C GLY A 364 -47.85 -23.82 -1.40
N HIS A 365 -47.79 -24.65 -0.34
CA HIS A 365 -48.09 -26.10 -0.27
C HIS A 365 -47.04 -27.06 -0.88
N SER A 366 -46.28 -27.82 -0.07
CA SER A 366 -46.62 -29.04 0.70
C SER A 366 -46.37 -30.32 -0.12
N ALA A 367 -45.37 -31.11 0.26
CA ALA A 367 -45.56 -32.46 0.82
C ALA A 367 -44.27 -33.34 0.77
N ALA A 368 -44.14 -34.14 1.82
CA ALA A 368 -43.60 -35.50 1.87
C ALA A 368 -42.07 -35.76 1.84
N ARG A 369 -41.56 -36.02 3.07
CA ARG A 369 -40.80 -37.21 3.51
C ARG A 369 -40.03 -38.01 2.45
N LYS A 370 -38.73 -38.20 2.70
CA LYS A 370 -38.11 -39.51 2.99
C LYS A 370 -36.65 -39.34 3.44
N ASN A 371 -36.37 -39.88 4.62
CA ASN A 371 -35.03 -40.21 5.10
C ASN A 371 -34.67 -41.59 4.49
N PRO A 372 -33.38 -41.85 4.18
CA PRO A 372 -32.74 -42.90 4.97
C PRO A 372 -31.25 -42.63 5.33
N ARG A 373 -30.97 -43.14 6.53
CA ARG A 373 -29.74 -43.53 7.23
C ARG A 373 -28.52 -43.98 6.42
N TRP A 374 -27.40 -44.02 7.18
CA TRP A 374 -26.18 -44.84 7.11
C TRP A 374 -24.99 -44.20 6.35
N GLN A 375 -23.73 -44.23 6.77
CA GLN A 375 -23.01 -44.95 7.83
C GLN A 375 -21.73 -44.20 8.18
N SER A 376 -21.47 -44.10 9.49
CA SER A 376 -20.15 -43.85 10.06
C SER A 376 -19.18 -45.01 9.75
N ARG A 377 -17.95 -44.69 9.34
CA ARG A 377 -16.77 -45.49 9.68
C ARG A 377 -15.59 -44.58 10.03
N ARG A 378 -15.29 -44.58 11.33
CA ARG A 378 -13.95 -44.34 11.88
C ARG A 378 -13.10 -45.59 11.66
N ASN A 379 -11.82 -45.39 11.34
CA ASN A 379 -10.61 -46.15 11.69
C ASN A 379 -9.56 -45.81 10.62
N ARG A 380 -8.27 -45.62 10.88
CA ARG A 380 -7.45 -45.72 12.09
C ARG A 380 -6.13 -45.01 11.75
N THR A 381 -5.48 -44.52 12.80
CA THR A 381 -4.06 -44.14 12.92
C THR A 381 -3.07 -45.02 12.14
N ALA A 382 -2.05 -44.38 11.58
CA ALA A 382 -0.63 -44.69 11.81
C ALA A 382 0.12 -43.35 11.88
#